data_AF-A0AAU9EYQ5-F1
#
_entry.id   AF-A0AAU9EYQ5-F1
#
_cell.length_a   1.000
_cell.length_b   1.000
_cell.length_c   1.000
_cell.angle_alpha   90.00
_cell.angle_beta   90.00
_cell.angle_gamma   90.00
#
_symmetry.space_group_name_H-M   'P 1'
#
loop_
_entity.id
_entity.type
_entity.pdbx_description
1 polymer ?
#
loop_
_entity_poly.entity_id
_entity_poly.type
_entity_poly.pdbx_seq_one_letter_code
_entity_poly.pdbx_strand_id
1 'polypeptide(L)'
;MGWGAALLEYTRPRQRPSQWDTVIYQQLQGASNTAAAAYNSCRAYIPAWSDWRQKQQWLAQQINDLQRVNNHRSWRNRVYQNVAQSYNSWANQLSIMRVNNRIIRATTCSTCYFRLGYASAYVSQALRQANEALNRNRNRQEAGRQLQLARDHLQRMLSVLRVYREIQMPRGSFIIRCSNLNRLNLGNRIQNLFAACRSLNNLPGKIQAANQMSDQIGNTLLNDCIPRRGAVNRPGGPGSGPGGGGSGGSGGREICGDGIDNNGNNLIDEGCNYKREIILDDDECPDDTVGLVVDGRKLGNTPPGNKRHFDVSYLRPGRHTIIVLAVRSGGQQYRCSNNKQVTYSVKLGKGIKFTNGRNYATGNIKEGSNRKYTIVVQ
;
A
#
# COMPACT_ATOMS: atom_id res chain seq x y z
N MET A 1 -4.34 -3.97 -9.06
CA MET A 1 -4.73 -5.03 -10.03
C MET A 1 -3.94 -6.32 -9.82
N GLY A 2 -2.63 -6.27 -9.64
CA GLY A 2 -1.83 -7.48 -9.43
C GLY A 2 -2.28 -8.34 -8.26
N TRP A 3 -2.63 -7.72 -7.13
CA TRP A 3 -3.23 -8.41 -5.99
C TRP A 3 -4.55 -9.11 -6.34
N GLY A 4 -5.48 -8.41 -7.00
CA GLY A 4 -6.73 -9.00 -7.45
C GLY A 4 -6.54 -10.17 -8.44
N ALA A 5 -5.64 -10.03 -9.43
CA ALA A 5 -5.33 -11.08 -10.39
C ALA A 5 -4.68 -12.31 -9.71
N ALA A 6 -3.76 -12.09 -8.79
CA ALA A 6 -3.09 -13.16 -8.06
C ALA A 6 -4.07 -13.92 -7.14
N LEU A 7 -4.94 -13.20 -6.43
CA LEU A 7 -5.97 -13.82 -5.60
C LEU A 7 -7.03 -14.57 -6.45
N LEU A 8 -7.34 -14.07 -7.65
CA LEU A 8 -8.18 -14.80 -8.60
C LEU A 8 -7.54 -16.10 -9.07
N GLU A 9 -6.25 -16.09 -9.42
CA GLU A 9 -5.51 -17.32 -9.75
C GLU A 9 -5.57 -18.33 -8.60
N TYR A 10 -5.43 -17.86 -7.36
CA TYR A 10 -5.48 -18.69 -6.17
C TYR A 10 -6.82 -19.33 -5.89
N THR A 11 -7.90 -18.57 -6.08
CA THR A 11 -9.24 -19.04 -5.80
C THR A 11 -9.88 -19.73 -7.00
N ARG A 12 -9.31 -19.60 -8.20
CA ARG A 12 -9.79 -20.24 -9.44
C ARG A 12 -10.05 -21.75 -9.29
N PRO A 13 -9.20 -22.57 -8.65
CA PRO A 13 -9.45 -24.00 -8.53
C PRO A 13 -10.58 -24.36 -7.55
N ARG A 14 -11.04 -23.41 -6.73
CA ARG A 14 -12.01 -23.65 -5.66
C ARG A 14 -13.43 -23.63 -6.21
N GLN A 15 -14.21 -24.65 -5.87
CA GLN A 15 -15.62 -24.75 -6.27
C GLN A 15 -16.54 -23.89 -5.40
N ARG A 16 -16.17 -23.66 -4.13
CA ARG A 16 -16.97 -22.88 -3.17
C ARG A 16 -16.33 -21.52 -2.86
N PRO A 17 -17.15 -20.51 -2.52
CA PRO A 17 -16.67 -19.25 -1.99
C PRO A 17 -15.74 -19.45 -0.79
N SER A 18 -14.78 -18.55 -0.66
CA SER A 18 -13.80 -18.50 0.41
C SER A 18 -13.88 -17.15 1.11
N GLN A 19 -13.47 -17.08 2.38
CA GLN A 19 -13.22 -15.80 3.06
C GLN A 19 -12.29 -14.86 2.26
N TRP A 20 -11.47 -15.41 1.35
CA TRP A 20 -10.60 -14.63 0.47
C TRP A 20 -11.35 -13.89 -0.65
N ASP A 21 -12.63 -14.17 -0.88
CA ASP A 21 -13.44 -13.51 -1.90
C ASP A 21 -13.69 -12.05 -1.57
N THR A 22 -14.03 -11.77 -0.32
CA THR A 22 -14.12 -10.40 0.18
C THR A 22 -12.81 -9.65 -0.03
N VAL A 23 -11.67 -10.32 0.20
CA VAL A 23 -10.34 -9.74 -0.03
C VAL A 23 -10.08 -9.51 -1.53
N ILE A 24 -10.49 -10.42 -2.41
CA ILE A 24 -10.41 -10.22 -3.88
C ILE A 24 -11.18 -8.97 -4.28
N TYR A 25 -12.41 -8.82 -3.78
CA TYR A 25 -13.25 -7.66 -4.09
C TYR A 25 -12.61 -6.37 -3.60
N GLN A 26 -12.12 -6.34 -2.36
CA GLN A 26 -11.41 -5.19 -1.80
C GLN A 26 -10.16 -4.84 -2.61
N GLN A 27 -9.37 -5.82 -3.05
CA GLN A 27 -8.15 -5.59 -3.82
C GLN A 27 -8.43 -5.11 -5.26
N LEU A 28 -9.48 -5.62 -5.89
CA LEU A 28 -9.93 -5.12 -7.20
C LEU A 28 -10.55 -3.72 -7.08
N GLN A 29 -11.30 -3.46 -6.00
CA GLN A 29 -11.88 -2.15 -5.72
C GLN A 29 -10.79 -1.12 -5.42
N GLY A 30 -9.82 -1.47 -4.57
CA GLY A 30 -8.65 -0.65 -4.30
C GLY A 30 -7.88 -0.35 -5.58
N ALA A 31 -7.70 -1.33 -6.46
CA ALA A 31 -7.09 -1.10 -7.77
C ALA A 31 -7.87 -0.10 -8.65
N SER A 32 -9.20 -0.17 -8.62
CA SER A 32 -10.09 0.78 -9.28
C SER A 32 -9.89 2.20 -8.71
N ASN A 33 -9.81 2.33 -7.39
CA ASN A 33 -9.61 3.62 -6.72
C ASN A 33 -8.21 4.19 -7.00
N THR A 34 -7.16 3.35 -6.97
CA THR A 34 -5.78 3.76 -7.26
C THR A 34 -5.60 4.23 -8.71
N ALA A 35 -6.33 3.67 -9.67
CA ALA A 35 -6.32 4.14 -11.06
C ALA A 35 -6.75 5.62 -11.15
N ALA A 36 -7.82 5.97 -10.45
CA ALA A 36 -8.33 7.34 -10.38
C ALA A 36 -7.33 8.29 -9.69
N ALA A 37 -6.81 7.88 -8.54
CA ALA A 37 -5.84 8.65 -7.78
C ALA A 37 -4.56 8.91 -8.60
N ALA A 38 -4.00 7.87 -9.21
CA ALA A 38 -2.79 7.99 -10.03
C ALA A 38 -2.98 8.94 -11.22
N TYR A 39 -4.12 8.86 -11.91
CA TYR A 39 -4.44 9.82 -12.98
C TYR A 39 -4.52 11.24 -12.43
N ASN A 40 -5.29 11.47 -11.36
CA ASN A 40 -5.50 12.81 -10.82
C ASN A 40 -4.19 13.47 -10.37
N SER A 41 -3.28 12.70 -9.76
CA SER A 41 -1.96 13.18 -9.35
C SER A 41 -1.03 13.45 -10.53
N CYS A 42 -1.10 12.65 -11.59
CA CYS A 42 -0.12 12.70 -12.69
C CYS A 42 -0.61 13.47 -13.95
N ARG A 43 -1.90 13.77 -14.08
CA ARG A 43 -2.52 14.27 -15.33
C ARG A 43 -1.89 15.54 -15.90
N ALA A 44 -1.29 16.38 -15.06
CA ALA A 44 -0.60 17.60 -15.47
C ALA A 44 0.69 17.33 -16.27
N TYR A 45 1.31 16.16 -16.07
CA TYR A 45 2.63 15.83 -16.63
C TYR A 45 2.60 14.58 -17.52
N ILE A 46 1.66 13.66 -17.29
CA ILE A 46 1.55 12.38 -17.99
C ILE A 46 0.08 12.11 -18.34
N PRO A 47 -0.41 12.54 -19.52
CA PRO A 47 -1.81 12.37 -19.92
C PRO A 47 -2.15 10.94 -20.38
N ALA A 48 -1.33 9.93 -20.07
CA ALA A 48 -1.40 8.59 -20.65
C ALA A 48 -2.68 7.78 -20.28
N TRP A 49 -3.60 8.36 -19.52
CA TRP A 49 -4.78 7.71 -18.94
C TRP A 49 -6.06 8.54 -19.12
N SER A 50 -6.25 9.15 -20.28
CA SER A 50 -7.51 9.87 -20.58
C SER A 50 -8.75 8.97 -20.45
N ASP A 51 -8.58 7.66 -20.58
CA ASP A 51 -9.61 6.62 -20.46
C ASP A 51 -9.69 5.98 -19.05
N TRP A 52 -9.12 6.61 -18.01
CA TRP A 52 -9.07 6.02 -16.66
C TRP A 52 -10.46 5.67 -16.10
N ARG A 53 -11.49 6.43 -16.47
CA ARG A 53 -12.87 6.18 -16.00
C ARG A 53 -13.46 4.93 -16.63
N GLN A 54 -13.21 4.66 -17.92
CA GLN A 54 -13.61 3.39 -18.53
C GLN A 54 -12.88 2.21 -17.88
N LYS A 55 -11.58 2.37 -17.59
CA LYS A 55 -10.78 1.37 -16.89
C LYS A 55 -11.32 1.07 -15.48
N GLN A 56 -11.72 2.10 -14.75
CA GLN A 56 -12.34 1.98 -13.44
C GLN A 56 -13.67 1.22 -13.51
N GLN A 57 -14.55 1.63 -14.42
CA GLN A 57 -15.85 0.98 -14.65
C GLN A 57 -15.68 -0.49 -15.07
N TRP A 58 -14.68 -0.78 -15.91
CA TRP A 58 -14.36 -2.14 -16.32
C TRP A 58 -13.95 -3.02 -15.13
N LEU A 59 -13.13 -2.51 -14.20
CA LEU A 59 -12.77 -3.22 -12.96
C LEU A 59 -13.98 -3.43 -12.06
N ALA A 60 -14.83 -2.41 -11.88
CA ALA A 60 -16.07 -2.53 -11.12
C ALA A 60 -16.99 -3.61 -11.72
N GLN A 61 -17.08 -3.69 -13.05
CA GLN A 61 -17.82 -4.76 -13.73
C GLN A 61 -17.24 -6.15 -13.44
N GLN A 62 -15.91 -6.30 -13.44
CA GLN A 62 -15.29 -7.58 -13.08
C GLN A 62 -15.62 -8.00 -11.63
N ILE A 63 -15.72 -7.05 -10.71
CA ILE A 63 -16.11 -7.32 -9.31
C ILE A 63 -17.57 -7.77 -9.24
N ASN A 64 -18.47 -7.05 -9.91
CA ASN A 64 -19.90 -7.38 -9.97
C ASN A 64 -20.12 -8.77 -10.59
N ASP A 65 -19.38 -9.09 -11.66
CA ASP A 65 -19.41 -10.40 -12.30
C ASP A 65 -19.02 -11.52 -11.33
N LEU A 66 -17.99 -11.32 -10.49
CA LEU A 66 -17.58 -12.32 -9.51
C LEU A 66 -18.62 -12.53 -8.40
N GLN A 67 -19.33 -11.48 -7.99
CA GLN A 67 -20.30 -11.53 -6.90
C GLN A 67 -21.61 -12.23 -7.28
N ARG A 68 -22.00 -12.20 -8.55
CA ARG A 68 -23.33 -12.67 -9.02
C ARG A 68 -23.40 -14.15 -9.36
N VAL A 69 -22.28 -14.88 -9.40
CA VAL A 69 -22.24 -16.19 -10.06
C VAL A 69 -22.05 -17.34 -9.09
N ASN A 70 -22.97 -18.30 -9.15
CA ASN A 70 -22.95 -19.55 -8.37
C ASN A 70 -21.92 -20.58 -8.91
N ASN A 71 -21.59 -20.56 -10.21
CA ASN A 71 -20.56 -21.43 -10.82
C ASN A 71 -19.19 -20.72 -10.81
N HIS A 72 -18.57 -20.68 -9.63
CA HIS A 72 -17.39 -19.85 -9.38
C HIS A 72 -16.15 -20.20 -10.22
N ARG A 73 -15.96 -21.45 -10.66
CA ARG A 73 -14.70 -21.87 -11.29
C ARG A 73 -14.49 -21.28 -12.69
N SER A 74 -15.46 -21.46 -13.59
CA SER A 74 -15.38 -20.98 -14.97
C SER A 74 -15.33 -19.45 -15.01
N TRP A 75 -16.13 -18.81 -14.17
CA TRP A 75 -16.20 -17.36 -14.05
C TRP A 75 -14.94 -16.73 -13.48
N ARG A 76 -14.37 -17.29 -12.40
CA ARG A 76 -13.06 -16.84 -11.91
C ARG A 76 -11.98 -16.99 -12.95
N ASN A 77 -12.00 -18.07 -13.74
CA ASN A 77 -11.04 -18.23 -14.82
C ASN A 77 -11.20 -17.12 -15.87
N ARG A 78 -12.44 -16.82 -16.29
CA ARG A 78 -12.71 -15.73 -17.23
C ARG A 78 -12.23 -14.38 -16.71
N VAL A 79 -12.61 -14.02 -15.48
CA VAL A 79 -12.22 -12.74 -14.86
C VAL A 79 -10.72 -12.67 -14.65
N TYR A 80 -10.07 -13.78 -14.25
CA TYR A 80 -8.62 -13.86 -14.16
C TYR A 80 -7.95 -13.55 -15.50
N GLN A 81 -8.35 -14.24 -16.59
CA GLN A 81 -7.78 -14.02 -17.92
C GLN A 81 -7.99 -12.58 -18.38
N ASN A 82 -9.20 -12.05 -18.18
CA ASN A 82 -9.53 -10.66 -18.49
C ASN A 82 -8.62 -9.67 -17.74
N VAL A 83 -8.47 -9.82 -16.42
CA VAL A 83 -7.61 -8.94 -15.60
C VAL A 83 -6.13 -9.08 -15.96
N ALA A 84 -5.66 -10.30 -16.23
CA ALA A 84 -4.28 -10.56 -16.63
C ALA A 84 -3.96 -9.96 -18.01
N GLN A 85 -4.86 -10.08 -18.99
CA GLN A 85 -4.69 -9.51 -20.33
C GLN A 85 -4.77 -7.98 -20.31
N SER A 86 -5.78 -7.41 -19.64
CA SER A 86 -5.94 -5.95 -19.49
C SER A 86 -4.72 -5.30 -18.85
N TYR A 87 -4.09 -5.98 -17.89
CA TYR A 87 -2.85 -5.49 -17.28
C TYR A 87 -1.74 -5.23 -18.29
N ASN A 88 -1.47 -6.16 -19.21
CA ASN A 88 -0.42 -5.98 -20.23
C ASN A 88 -0.76 -4.81 -21.16
N SER A 89 -2.02 -4.70 -21.56
CA SER A 89 -2.50 -3.58 -22.37
C SER A 89 -2.29 -2.23 -21.68
N TRP A 90 -2.69 -2.11 -20.40
CA TRP A 90 -2.55 -0.85 -19.65
C TRP A 90 -1.08 -0.51 -19.36
N ALA A 91 -0.25 -1.52 -19.08
CA ALA A 91 1.19 -1.33 -18.93
C ALA A 91 1.83 -0.81 -20.24
N ASN A 92 1.36 -1.26 -21.41
CA ASN A 92 1.84 -0.76 -22.69
C ASN A 92 1.39 0.69 -22.94
N GLN A 93 0.17 1.05 -22.58
CA GLN A 93 -0.30 2.44 -22.66
C GLN A 93 0.52 3.38 -21.75
N LEU A 94 0.95 2.90 -20.58
CA LEU A 94 1.88 3.62 -19.70
C LEU A 94 3.27 3.83 -20.31
N SER A 95 3.67 3.02 -21.30
CA SER A 95 4.98 3.11 -21.97
C SER A 95 5.03 4.19 -23.06
N ILE A 96 4.07 5.09 -23.06
CA ILE A 96 3.98 6.21 -23.99
C ILE A 96 4.25 7.49 -23.22
N MET A 97 5.26 8.25 -23.66
CA MET A 97 5.59 9.57 -23.15
C MET A 97 5.33 10.62 -24.23
N ARG A 98 4.85 11.80 -23.84
CA ARG A 98 4.79 12.97 -24.73
C ARG A 98 5.82 14.00 -24.30
N VAL A 99 6.70 14.39 -25.20
CA VAL A 99 7.70 15.45 -25.00
C VAL A 99 7.59 16.43 -26.16
N ASN A 100 7.31 17.71 -25.88
CA ASN A 100 7.15 18.76 -26.91
C ASN A 100 6.19 18.34 -28.04
N ASN A 101 4.98 17.86 -27.69
CA ASN A 101 3.98 17.30 -28.61
C ASN A 101 4.40 16.06 -29.44
N ARG A 102 5.61 15.51 -29.24
CA ARG A 102 6.03 14.26 -29.88
C ARG A 102 5.77 13.07 -28.96
N ILE A 103 5.20 12.02 -29.53
CA ILE A 103 5.00 10.74 -28.85
C ILE A 103 6.30 9.93 -28.92
N ILE A 104 6.84 9.58 -27.77
CA ILE A 104 7.98 8.68 -27.62
C ILE A 104 7.45 7.37 -27.02
N ARG A 105 7.58 6.28 -27.78
CA ARG A 105 7.31 4.93 -27.27
C ARG A 105 8.54 4.44 -26.50
N ALA A 106 8.55 4.68 -25.20
CA ALA A 106 9.64 4.28 -24.32
C ALA A 106 9.09 3.87 -22.96
N THR A 107 9.70 2.87 -22.35
CA THR A 107 9.32 2.48 -20.99
C THR A 107 9.46 3.69 -20.07
N THR A 108 8.39 4.02 -19.34
CA THR A 108 8.35 5.16 -18.42
C THR A 108 8.57 4.69 -16.98
N CYS A 109 8.90 5.63 -16.08
CA CYS A 109 8.94 5.36 -14.64
C CYS A 109 7.61 4.74 -14.16
N SER A 110 6.48 5.30 -14.60
CA SER A 110 5.14 4.84 -14.26
C SER A 110 4.88 3.41 -14.75
N THR A 111 5.33 3.07 -15.96
CA THR A 111 5.26 1.68 -16.48
C THR A 111 6.02 0.72 -15.56
N CYS A 112 7.25 1.08 -15.19
CA CYS A 112 8.07 0.24 -14.32
C CYS A 112 7.43 0.07 -12.94
N TYR A 113 6.93 1.14 -12.35
CA TYR A 113 6.23 1.09 -11.08
C TYR A 113 5.01 0.17 -11.09
N PHE A 114 4.19 0.33 -12.12
CA PHE A 114 3.02 -0.50 -12.32
C PHE A 114 3.41 -1.99 -12.44
N ARG A 115 4.49 -2.27 -13.18
CA ARG A 115 5.03 -3.62 -13.34
C ARG A 115 5.61 -4.20 -12.05
N LEU A 116 6.30 -3.37 -11.25
CA LEU A 116 6.86 -3.77 -9.95
C LEU A 116 5.76 -4.11 -8.95
N GLY A 117 4.76 -3.24 -8.80
CA GLY A 117 3.65 -3.46 -7.87
C GLY A 117 2.80 -4.68 -8.25
N TYR A 118 2.62 -4.94 -9.55
CA TYR A 118 1.94 -6.15 -10.01
C TYR A 118 2.73 -7.42 -9.64
N ALA A 119 4.02 -7.44 -9.94
CA ALA A 119 4.84 -8.62 -9.69
C ALA A 119 5.03 -8.88 -8.19
N SER A 120 5.22 -7.84 -7.36
CA SER A 120 5.34 -8.01 -5.90
C SER A 120 4.08 -8.61 -5.28
N ALA A 121 2.90 -8.19 -5.73
CA ALA A 121 1.63 -8.74 -5.31
C ALA A 121 1.52 -10.24 -5.60
N TYR A 122 1.93 -10.64 -6.80
CA TYR A 122 1.89 -12.03 -7.23
C TYR A 122 2.85 -12.91 -6.42
N VAL A 123 4.05 -12.40 -6.10
CA VAL A 123 5.01 -13.07 -5.21
C VAL A 123 4.40 -13.31 -3.83
N SER A 124 3.84 -12.28 -3.19
CA SER A 124 3.20 -12.39 -1.88
C SER A 124 2.10 -13.45 -1.87
N GLN A 125 1.30 -13.48 -2.93
CA GLN A 125 0.21 -14.44 -3.04
C GLN A 125 0.73 -15.87 -3.26
N ALA A 126 1.61 -16.10 -4.22
CA ALA A 126 2.16 -17.41 -4.50
C ALA A 126 2.83 -18.02 -3.25
N LEU A 127 3.52 -17.20 -2.45
CA LEU A 127 4.08 -17.65 -1.16
C LEU A 127 3.01 -18.04 -0.14
N ARG A 128 1.87 -17.33 -0.07
CA ARG A 128 0.72 -17.71 0.77
C ARG A 128 0.09 -19.02 0.30
N GLN A 129 -0.02 -19.22 -1.00
CA GLN A 129 -0.52 -20.47 -1.59
C GLN A 129 0.37 -21.64 -1.25
N ALA A 130 1.69 -21.45 -1.35
CA ALA A 130 2.65 -22.47 -0.94
C ALA A 130 2.50 -22.82 0.54
N ASN A 131 2.36 -21.81 1.40
CA ASN A 131 2.18 -22.02 2.84
C ASN A 131 0.89 -22.76 3.16
N GLU A 132 -0.21 -22.45 2.48
CA GLU A 132 -1.47 -23.17 2.66
C GLU A 132 -1.38 -24.61 2.13
N ALA A 133 -0.83 -24.81 0.94
CA ALA A 133 -0.66 -26.15 0.35
C ALA A 133 0.16 -27.06 1.27
N LEU A 134 1.21 -26.52 1.90
CA LEU A 134 2.05 -27.24 2.84
C LEU A 134 1.32 -27.52 4.17
N ASN A 135 0.71 -26.50 4.78
CA ASN A 135 0.18 -26.60 6.15
C ASN A 135 -1.20 -27.26 6.21
N ARG A 136 -2.06 -27.07 5.21
CA ARG A 136 -3.44 -27.59 5.21
C ARG A 136 -3.57 -28.88 4.43
N ASN A 137 -3.04 -28.91 3.22
CA ASN A 137 -3.27 -30.01 2.28
C ASN A 137 -2.14 -31.04 2.30
N ARG A 138 -1.04 -30.76 3.02
CA ARG A 138 0.22 -31.52 2.99
C ARG A 138 0.73 -31.76 1.56
N ASN A 139 0.36 -30.89 0.61
CA ASN A 139 0.66 -31.04 -0.81
C ASN A 139 1.96 -30.29 -1.15
N ARG A 140 3.09 -30.99 -1.00
CA ARG A 140 4.44 -30.45 -1.28
C ARG A 140 4.65 -30.09 -2.75
N GLN A 141 4.03 -30.84 -3.68
CA GLN A 141 4.17 -30.59 -5.11
C GLN A 141 3.54 -29.25 -5.49
N GLU A 142 2.31 -29.00 -5.03
CA GLU A 142 1.65 -27.72 -5.26
C GLU A 142 2.41 -26.57 -4.57
N ALA A 143 2.91 -26.79 -3.35
CA ALA A 143 3.72 -25.79 -2.67
C ALA A 143 5.00 -25.45 -3.46
N GLY A 144 5.68 -26.45 -4.02
CA GLY A 144 6.83 -26.28 -4.89
C GLY A 144 6.49 -25.50 -6.18
N ARG A 145 5.37 -25.81 -6.83
CA ARG A 145 4.88 -25.09 -8.00
C ARG A 145 4.64 -23.61 -7.71
N GLN A 146 4.02 -23.30 -6.56
CA GLN A 146 3.78 -21.93 -6.13
C GLN A 146 5.08 -21.18 -5.80
N LEU A 147 6.08 -21.84 -5.24
CA LEU A 147 7.41 -21.26 -5.07
C LEU A 147 8.07 -20.91 -6.39
N GLN A 148 7.93 -21.77 -7.40
CA GLN A 148 8.47 -21.48 -8.73
C GLN A 148 7.79 -20.25 -9.35
N LEU A 149 6.46 -20.15 -9.24
CA LEU A 149 5.74 -18.94 -9.68
C LEU A 149 6.23 -17.68 -8.96
N ALA A 150 6.44 -17.74 -7.64
CA ALA A 150 7.01 -16.64 -6.89
C ALA A 150 8.41 -16.25 -7.42
N ARG A 151 9.26 -17.23 -7.72
CA ARG A 151 10.61 -16.99 -8.30
C ARG A 151 10.55 -16.33 -9.67
N ASP A 152 9.68 -16.79 -10.55
CA ASP A 152 9.53 -16.22 -11.90
C ASP A 152 9.12 -14.74 -11.82
N HIS A 153 8.21 -14.40 -10.89
CA HIS A 153 7.82 -13.00 -10.68
C HIS A 153 8.91 -12.17 -10.01
N LEU A 154 9.71 -12.72 -9.09
CA LEU A 154 10.88 -12.03 -8.54
C LEU A 154 11.92 -11.74 -9.63
N GLN A 155 12.15 -12.67 -10.55
CA GLN A 155 13.05 -12.46 -11.70
C GLN A 155 12.51 -11.35 -12.62
N ARG A 156 11.20 -11.31 -12.88
CA ARG A 156 10.57 -10.19 -13.60
C ARG A 156 10.78 -8.86 -12.88
N MET A 157 10.66 -8.82 -11.55
CA MET A 157 10.93 -7.59 -10.77
C MET A 157 12.38 -7.11 -10.95
N LEU A 158 13.37 -8.01 -10.93
CA LEU A 158 14.77 -7.65 -11.19
C LEU A 158 14.95 -7.06 -12.59
N SER A 159 14.32 -7.66 -13.60
CA SER A 159 14.34 -7.14 -14.97
C SER A 159 13.75 -5.73 -15.05
N VAL A 160 12.62 -5.49 -14.38
CA VAL A 160 11.97 -4.16 -14.36
C VAL A 160 12.84 -3.14 -13.62
N LEU A 161 13.50 -3.51 -12.53
CA LEU A 161 14.44 -2.62 -11.84
C LEU A 161 15.64 -2.24 -12.69
N ARG A 162 16.14 -3.14 -13.54
CA ARG A 162 17.21 -2.80 -14.49
C ARG A 162 16.77 -1.73 -15.47
N VAL A 163 15.63 -1.95 -16.13
CA VAL A 163 15.03 -0.97 -17.05
C VAL A 163 14.75 0.35 -16.35
N TYR A 164 14.28 0.30 -15.10
CA TYR A 164 14.04 1.49 -14.29
C TYR A 164 15.31 2.33 -14.07
N ARG A 165 16.46 1.69 -13.78
CA ARG A 165 17.75 2.38 -13.65
C ARG A 165 18.21 2.99 -14.98
N GLU A 166 18.03 2.27 -16.09
CA GLU A 166 18.38 2.76 -17.43
C GLU A 166 17.55 3.98 -17.86
N ILE A 167 16.30 4.10 -17.40
CA ILE A 167 15.46 5.28 -17.63
C ILE A 167 15.99 6.51 -16.88
N GLN A 168 16.60 6.30 -15.70
CA GLN A 168 17.17 7.40 -14.90
C GLN A 168 18.52 7.88 -15.41
N MET A 169 19.19 7.13 -16.29
CA MET A 169 20.46 7.56 -16.87
C MET A 169 20.25 8.74 -17.82
N PRO A 170 21.11 9.77 -17.79
CA PRO A 170 21.02 10.89 -18.74
C PRO A 170 21.06 10.39 -20.19
N ARG A 171 20.12 10.85 -21.04
CA ARG A 171 20.11 10.57 -22.48
C ARG A 171 20.20 11.89 -23.24
N GLY A 172 21.42 12.36 -23.47
CA GLY A 172 21.65 13.69 -24.04
C GLY A 172 21.22 14.80 -23.09
N SER A 173 20.45 15.78 -23.57
CA SER A 173 19.98 16.93 -22.79
C SER A 173 18.74 16.67 -21.92
N PHE A 174 18.16 15.46 -21.99
CA PHE A 174 16.93 15.12 -21.28
C PHE A 174 17.18 14.14 -20.13
N ILE A 175 16.77 14.51 -18.91
CA ILE A 175 16.83 13.67 -17.72
C ILE A 175 15.40 13.41 -17.23
N ILE A 176 14.98 12.15 -17.29
CA ILE A 176 13.72 11.71 -16.67
C ILE A 176 13.99 11.44 -15.19
N ARG A 177 13.47 12.27 -14.31
CA ARG A 177 13.54 12.03 -12.87
C ARG A 177 12.43 11.08 -12.46
N CYS A 178 12.76 9.82 -12.27
CA CYS A 178 11.92 8.91 -11.52
C CYS A 178 12.17 9.09 -10.01
N SER A 179 11.22 8.63 -9.21
CA SER A 179 11.41 8.32 -7.79
C SER A 179 12.72 7.59 -7.48
N ASN A 180 13.27 7.84 -6.30
CA ASN A 180 14.51 7.18 -5.88
C ASN A 180 14.21 5.84 -5.19
N LEU A 181 14.10 4.77 -5.99
CA LEU A 181 13.96 3.40 -5.49
C LEU A 181 15.23 2.84 -4.82
N ASN A 182 16.39 3.48 -4.96
CA ASN A 182 17.64 2.97 -4.38
C ASN A 182 17.58 2.95 -2.85
N ARG A 183 16.85 3.89 -2.23
CA ARG A 183 16.64 3.94 -0.77
C ARG A 183 15.98 2.69 -0.21
N LEU A 184 15.19 1.97 -1.02
CA LEU A 184 14.48 0.77 -0.60
C LEU A 184 15.34 -0.51 -0.66
N ASN A 185 16.53 -0.41 -1.27
CA ASN A 185 17.42 -1.55 -1.53
C ASN A 185 16.69 -2.75 -2.16
N LEU A 186 15.76 -2.48 -3.11
CA LEU A 186 14.89 -3.51 -3.68
C LEU A 186 15.68 -4.60 -4.39
N GLY A 187 16.75 -4.27 -5.10
CA GLY A 187 17.56 -5.24 -5.84
C GLY A 187 18.08 -6.37 -4.96
N ASN A 188 18.74 -6.03 -3.85
CA ASN A 188 19.31 -7.02 -2.94
C ASN A 188 18.19 -7.80 -2.22
N ARG A 189 17.10 -7.14 -1.82
CA ARG A 189 15.98 -7.80 -1.15
C ARG A 189 15.25 -8.80 -2.05
N ILE A 190 15.06 -8.45 -3.33
CA ILE A 190 14.47 -9.34 -4.32
C ILE A 190 15.39 -10.54 -4.57
N GLN A 191 16.71 -10.32 -4.70
CA GLN A 191 17.68 -11.40 -4.87
C GLN A 191 17.70 -12.35 -3.66
N ASN A 192 17.68 -11.80 -2.44
CA ASN A 192 17.63 -12.59 -1.20
C ASN A 192 16.34 -13.43 -1.14
N LEU A 193 15.18 -12.83 -1.43
CA LEU A 193 13.92 -13.57 -1.46
C LEU A 193 13.90 -14.61 -2.59
N PHE A 194 14.45 -14.30 -3.76
CA PHE A 194 14.56 -15.22 -4.89
C PHE A 194 15.39 -16.45 -4.53
N ALA A 195 16.53 -16.26 -3.87
CA ALA A 195 17.37 -17.35 -3.37
C ALA A 195 16.63 -18.17 -2.30
N ALA A 196 15.94 -17.50 -1.36
CA ALA A 196 15.19 -18.16 -0.30
C ALA A 196 14.04 -19.04 -0.84
N CYS A 197 13.42 -18.66 -1.97
CA CYS A 197 12.34 -19.41 -2.61
C CYS A 197 12.79 -20.73 -3.27
N ARG A 198 14.06 -21.14 -3.15
CA ARG A 198 14.54 -22.49 -3.54
C ARG A 198 14.11 -23.59 -2.57
N SER A 199 13.69 -23.22 -1.36
CA SER A 199 13.31 -24.16 -0.30
C SER A 199 11.90 -23.86 0.21
N LEU A 200 11.20 -24.88 0.72
CA LEU A 200 9.90 -24.76 1.38
C LEU A 200 9.98 -24.28 2.84
N ASN A 201 11.18 -24.10 3.40
CA ASN A 201 11.34 -23.69 4.80
C ASN A 201 10.99 -22.22 5.01
N ASN A 202 10.52 -21.85 6.20
CA ASN A 202 10.25 -20.45 6.58
C ASN A 202 9.37 -19.67 5.57
N LEU A 203 8.26 -20.28 5.12
CA LEU A 203 7.28 -19.58 4.28
C LEU A 203 6.67 -18.33 4.94
N PRO A 204 6.36 -18.33 6.26
CA PRO A 204 5.88 -17.11 6.92
C PRO A 204 6.84 -15.92 6.80
N GLY A 205 8.14 -16.13 7.00
CA GLY A 205 9.14 -15.07 6.84
C GLY A 205 9.25 -14.57 5.40
N LYS A 206 9.13 -15.46 4.41
CA LYS A 206 9.11 -15.08 2.98
C LYS A 206 7.88 -14.25 2.63
N ILE A 207 6.70 -14.63 3.15
CA ILE A 207 5.46 -13.87 2.98
C ILE A 207 5.60 -12.47 3.59
N GLN A 208 6.17 -12.36 4.80
CA GLN A 208 6.41 -11.07 5.44
C GLN A 208 7.33 -10.18 4.60
N ALA A 209 8.45 -10.73 4.11
CA ALA A 209 9.38 -10.01 3.25
C ALA A 209 8.72 -9.52 1.94
N ALA A 210 7.90 -10.36 1.30
CA ALA A 210 7.18 -10.01 0.08
C ALA A 210 6.14 -8.89 0.33
N ASN A 211 5.36 -8.97 1.41
CA ASN A 211 4.41 -7.92 1.78
C ASN A 211 5.13 -6.59 2.04
N GLN A 212 6.19 -6.60 2.85
CA GLN A 212 6.97 -5.39 3.15
C GLN A 212 7.52 -4.72 1.89
N MET A 213 8.00 -5.49 0.91
CA MET A 213 8.42 -4.94 -0.38
C MET A 213 7.25 -4.32 -1.14
N SER A 214 6.10 -5.00 -1.20
CA SER A 214 4.90 -4.49 -1.86
C SER A 214 4.43 -3.17 -1.24
N ASP A 215 4.36 -3.10 0.09
CA ASP A 215 3.90 -1.92 0.84
C ASP A 215 4.84 -0.73 0.62
N GLN A 216 6.15 -0.96 0.66
CA GLN A 216 7.15 0.10 0.44
C GLN A 216 7.18 0.62 -1.00
N ILE A 217 6.98 -0.26 -2.00
CA ILE A 217 6.80 0.16 -3.39
C ILE A 217 5.56 1.06 -3.50
N GLY A 218 4.44 0.67 -2.88
CA GLY A 218 3.21 1.46 -2.83
C GLY A 218 3.41 2.84 -2.20
N ASN A 219 4.00 2.88 -1.00
CA ASN A 219 4.25 4.12 -0.26
C ASN A 219 5.19 5.07 -1.00
N THR A 220 6.19 4.54 -1.71
CA THR A 220 7.11 5.39 -2.49
C THR A 220 6.39 6.05 -3.66
N LEU A 221 5.44 5.36 -4.30
CA LEU A 221 4.66 5.92 -5.39
C LEU A 221 3.76 7.07 -4.92
N LEU A 222 3.10 6.90 -3.78
CA LEU A 222 2.22 7.93 -3.19
C LEU A 222 3.01 9.22 -2.89
N ASN A 223 4.20 9.10 -2.32
CA ASN A 223 5.02 10.25 -1.93
C ASN A 223 5.66 11.00 -3.11
N ASP A 224 5.91 10.33 -4.23
CA ASP A 224 6.62 10.94 -5.37
C ASP A 224 5.68 11.42 -6.50
N CYS A 225 4.40 11.02 -6.48
CA CYS A 225 3.39 11.57 -7.38
C CYS A 225 2.79 12.90 -6.89
N ILE A 226 3.25 13.44 -5.76
CA ILE A 226 2.86 14.77 -5.28
C ILE A 226 3.72 15.81 -6.03
N PRO A 227 3.12 16.80 -6.70
CA PRO A 227 3.87 17.88 -7.32
C PRO A 227 4.74 18.56 -6.26
N ARG A 228 6.07 18.37 -6.32
CA ARG A 228 7.00 19.15 -5.50
C ARG A 228 6.92 20.59 -5.97
N ARG A 229 6.13 21.41 -5.26
CA ARG A 229 6.19 22.87 -5.39
C ARG A 229 7.59 23.31 -4.95
N GLY A 230 8.49 23.52 -5.91
CA GLY A 230 9.72 24.28 -5.67
C GLY A 230 10.91 23.85 -6.52
N ALA A 231 11.16 24.59 -7.60
CA ALA A 231 12.50 25.06 -8.02
C ALA A 231 12.39 25.86 -9.33
N VAL A 232 11.57 26.91 -9.35
CA VAL A 232 11.82 28.01 -10.28
C VAL A 232 12.48 29.09 -9.46
N ASN A 233 13.82 29.14 -9.52
CA ASN A 233 14.58 30.29 -9.09
C ASN A 233 14.17 31.47 -9.98
N ARG A 234 13.25 32.31 -9.51
CA ARG A 234 13.02 33.63 -10.09
C ARG A 234 13.81 34.65 -9.27
N PRO A 235 14.80 35.35 -9.84
CA PRO A 235 15.49 36.43 -9.15
C PRO A 235 14.59 37.68 -9.09
N GLY A 236 14.52 38.29 -7.91
CA GLY A 236 14.38 39.74 -7.70
C GLY A 236 13.08 40.42 -8.16
N GLY A 237 12.24 40.79 -7.19
CA GLY A 237 11.25 41.86 -7.35
C GLY A 237 10.51 42.12 -6.04
N PRO A 238 10.63 43.31 -5.42
CA PRO A 238 9.90 43.66 -4.21
C PRO A 238 8.50 44.15 -4.62
N GLY A 239 7.45 43.48 -4.14
CA GLY A 239 6.08 43.83 -4.43
C GLY A 239 5.14 43.33 -3.34
N SER A 240 4.81 44.24 -2.43
CA SER A 240 3.88 44.12 -1.31
C SER A 240 2.44 43.87 -1.80
N GLY A 241 1.72 42.97 -1.12
CA GLY A 241 0.27 42.82 -1.30
C GLY A 241 -0.30 41.55 -0.66
N PRO A 242 -1.14 41.64 0.38
CA PRO A 242 -1.71 40.49 1.08
C PRO A 242 -3.02 40.04 0.42
N GLY A 243 -3.17 38.73 0.21
CA GLY A 243 -4.39 38.17 -0.36
C GLY A 243 -4.43 36.66 -0.19
N GLY A 244 -4.97 36.22 0.95
CA GLY A 244 -5.22 34.82 1.25
C GLY A 244 -6.19 34.19 0.26
N GLY A 245 -5.85 32.98 -0.17
CA GLY A 245 -6.68 32.14 -1.03
C GLY A 245 -6.34 30.68 -0.75
N GLY A 246 -6.71 30.22 0.46
CA GLY A 246 -6.64 28.82 0.84
C GLY A 246 -7.48 27.99 -0.11
N SER A 247 -6.83 27.26 -1.01
CA SER A 247 -7.49 26.31 -1.90
C SER A 247 -7.84 25.07 -1.06
N GLY A 248 -9.02 25.13 -0.44
CA GLY A 248 -9.71 23.96 0.10
C GLY A 248 -10.02 23.01 -1.05
N GLY A 249 -9.27 21.91 -1.13
CA GLY A 249 -9.63 20.80 -1.99
C GLY A 249 -10.89 20.14 -1.44
N SER A 250 -11.99 20.21 -2.19
CA SER A 250 -13.14 19.30 -2.01
C SER A 250 -12.62 17.87 -1.98
N GLY A 251 -12.67 17.14 -0.87
CA GLY A 251 -13.88 16.83 -0.10
C GLY A 251 -14.40 15.43 -0.47
N GLY A 252 -13.49 14.47 -0.72
CA GLY A 252 -13.87 13.06 -0.72
C GLY A 252 -14.38 12.67 0.66
N ARG A 253 -15.38 11.79 0.74
CA ARG A 253 -15.76 11.19 2.02
C ARG A 253 -14.73 10.14 2.38
N GLU A 254 -14.25 10.17 3.62
CA GLU A 254 -13.36 9.13 4.13
C GLU A 254 -14.06 7.76 4.13
N ILE A 255 -13.37 6.71 3.67
CA ILE A 255 -13.85 5.33 3.62
C ILE A 255 -13.27 4.58 4.82
N CYS A 256 -14.09 4.47 5.85
CA CYS A 256 -13.73 3.86 7.11
C CYS A 256 -13.21 2.42 7.01
N GLY A 257 -12.02 2.18 7.57
CA GLY A 257 -11.44 0.85 7.80
C GLY A 257 -10.65 0.29 6.62
N ASP A 258 -10.40 1.09 5.58
CA ASP A 258 -9.55 0.69 4.45
C ASP A 258 -8.06 1.03 4.71
N GLY A 259 -7.78 1.85 5.72
CA GLY A 259 -6.43 2.25 6.09
C GLY A 259 -5.75 3.17 5.07
N ILE A 260 -6.52 3.97 4.34
CA ILE A 260 -6.08 4.91 3.31
C ILE A 260 -6.70 6.27 3.59
N ASP A 261 -5.93 7.35 3.49
CA ASP A 261 -6.45 8.72 3.48
C ASP A 261 -7.18 8.96 2.14
N ASN A 262 -8.50 8.80 2.12
CA ASN A 262 -9.29 8.88 0.89
C ASN A 262 -9.62 10.32 0.50
N ASN A 263 -9.52 11.27 1.43
CA ASN A 263 -9.89 12.66 1.21
C ASN A 263 -8.69 13.62 1.10
N GLY A 264 -7.47 13.12 1.34
CA GLY A 264 -6.21 13.82 1.15
C GLY A 264 -5.87 14.81 2.27
N ASN A 265 -6.40 14.65 3.47
CA ASN A 265 -6.15 15.54 4.61
C ASN A 265 -5.01 15.06 5.53
N ASN A 266 -4.32 13.99 5.15
CA ASN A 266 -3.28 13.27 5.89
C ASN A 266 -3.75 12.57 7.16
N LEU A 267 -5.06 12.37 7.32
CA LEU A 267 -5.65 11.54 8.35
C LEU A 267 -6.12 10.24 7.71
N ILE A 268 -6.08 9.15 8.47
CA ILE A 268 -6.58 7.86 8.01
C ILE A 268 -7.74 7.43 8.89
N ASP A 269 -8.81 7.00 8.22
CA ASP A 269 -10.02 6.43 8.81
C ASP A 269 -10.76 7.44 9.74
N GLU A 270 -10.61 8.76 9.52
CA GLU A 270 -11.26 9.81 10.31
C GLU A 270 -12.71 10.12 9.88
N GLY A 271 -13.48 10.78 10.76
CA GLY A 271 -14.88 11.09 10.48
C GLY A 271 -15.79 9.85 10.40
N CYS A 272 -15.29 8.71 10.87
CA CYS A 272 -15.97 7.44 10.88
C CYS A 272 -16.86 7.27 12.11
N ASN A 273 -18.10 6.84 11.90
CA ASN A 273 -19.05 6.52 12.98
C ASN A 273 -18.74 5.13 13.59
N TYR A 274 -17.55 4.97 14.16
CA TYR A 274 -17.21 3.77 14.92
C TYR A 274 -17.96 3.75 16.25
N LYS A 275 -18.51 2.59 16.61
CA LYS A 275 -19.14 2.41 17.94
C LYS A 275 -18.10 2.61 19.05
N ARG A 276 -16.87 2.17 18.80
CA ARG A 276 -15.70 2.36 19.65
C ARG A 276 -14.46 2.53 18.80
N GLU A 277 -13.63 3.50 19.15
CA GLU A 277 -12.40 3.81 18.42
C GLU A 277 -11.19 3.95 19.36
N ILE A 278 -10.01 3.73 18.79
CA ILE A 278 -8.73 4.14 19.37
C ILE A 278 -8.04 5.03 18.34
N ILE A 279 -7.68 6.23 18.75
CA ILE A 279 -6.92 7.18 17.93
C ILE A 279 -5.46 7.08 18.38
N LEU A 280 -4.58 6.75 17.45
CA LEU A 280 -3.14 6.69 17.69
C LEU A 280 -2.47 7.76 16.85
N ASP A 281 -1.70 8.63 17.50
CA ASP A 281 -0.96 9.74 16.90
C ASP A 281 0.53 9.55 17.17
N ASP A 282 1.40 9.98 16.25
CA ASP A 282 2.85 10.01 16.45
C ASP A 282 3.35 11.34 17.07
N ASP A 283 2.42 12.26 17.36
CA ASP A 283 2.46 13.38 18.32
C ASP A 283 3.54 14.48 18.12
N GLU A 284 4.73 14.19 17.55
CA GLU A 284 5.83 15.17 17.47
C GLU A 284 6.69 15.11 16.18
N CYS A 285 6.80 13.97 15.51
CA CYS A 285 7.76 13.78 14.41
C CYS A 285 7.06 13.54 13.06
N PRO A 286 7.27 14.39 12.03
CA PRO A 286 6.62 14.28 10.71
C PRO A 286 6.85 12.98 9.91
N ASP A 287 7.66 12.05 10.41
CA ASP A 287 7.98 10.82 9.72
C ASP A 287 8.07 9.59 10.63
N ASP A 288 7.65 9.72 11.89
CA ASP A 288 7.55 8.59 12.80
C ASP A 288 6.38 7.69 12.41
N THR A 289 6.46 6.41 12.75
CA THR A 289 5.38 5.47 12.47
C THR A 289 5.14 4.62 13.69
N VAL A 290 3.88 4.61 14.15
CA VAL A 290 3.45 3.79 15.28
C VAL A 290 2.42 2.76 14.88
N GLY A 291 2.46 1.60 15.52
CA GLY A 291 1.57 0.48 15.26
C GLY A 291 0.67 0.20 16.45
N LEU A 292 -0.53 -0.31 16.19
CA LEU A 292 -1.48 -0.73 17.22
C LEU A 292 -1.73 -2.23 17.16
N VAL A 293 -1.66 -2.88 18.32
CA VAL A 293 -2.11 -4.26 18.54
C VAL A 293 -3.12 -4.26 19.68
N VAL A 294 -4.24 -4.97 19.50
CA VAL A 294 -5.28 -5.11 20.52
C VAL A 294 -5.54 -6.60 20.72
N ASP A 295 -5.38 -7.10 21.95
CA ASP A 295 -5.49 -8.52 22.31
C ASP A 295 -4.73 -9.46 21.36
N GLY A 296 -3.51 -9.07 20.99
CA GLY A 296 -2.66 -9.84 20.06
C GLY A 296 -3.02 -9.67 18.58
N ARG A 297 -4.14 -9.03 18.23
CA ARG A 297 -4.50 -8.69 16.85
C ARG A 297 -3.85 -7.37 16.43
N LYS A 298 -2.94 -7.42 15.45
CA LYS A 298 -2.37 -6.23 14.84
C LYS A 298 -3.42 -5.52 13.97
N LEU A 299 -3.69 -4.24 14.25
CA LEU A 299 -4.70 -3.45 13.54
C LEU A 299 -4.10 -2.61 12.41
N GLY A 300 -2.82 -2.26 12.50
CA GLY A 300 -2.13 -1.52 11.46
C GLY A 300 -1.11 -0.56 12.04
N ASN A 301 -0.60 0.31 11.17
CA ASN A 301 0.28 1.40 11.54
C ASN A 301 -0.37 2.74 11.16
N THR A 302 0.09 3.82 11.77
CA THR A 302 -0.16 5.19 11.30
C THR A 302 0.59 5.45 9.99
N PRO A 303 0.16 6.46 9.20
CA PRO A 303 1.06 7.07 8.23
C PRO A 303 2.26 7.71 8.94
N PRO A 304 3.38 7.92 8.24
CA PRO A 304 4.46 8.74 8.75
C PRO A 304 3.99 10.16 9.11
N GLY A 305 4.23 10.59 10.36
CA GLY A 305 3.94 11.95 10.84
C GLY A 305 2.48 12.31 11.04
N ASN A 306 1.63 11.31 11.19
CA ASN A 306 0.19 11.50 11.24
C ASN A 306 -0.48 10.50 12.18
N LYS A 307 -1.75 10.79 12.49
CA LYS A 307 -2.60 9.90 13.29
C LYS A 307 -3.46 8.97 12.46
N ARG A 308 -3.97 7.94 13.12
CA ARG A 308 -4.94 6.99 12.56
C ARG A 308 -6.02 6.64 13.57
N HIS A 309 -7.25 6.53 13.09
CA HIS A 309 -8.39 6.03 13.84
C HIS A 309 -8.54 4.52 13.60
N PHE A 310 -8.66 3.74 14.68
CA PHE A 310 -8.82 2.29 14.61
C PHE A 310 -10.19 1.88 15.12
N ASP A 311 -10.95 1.16 14.29
CA ASP A 311 -12.19 0.53 14.71
C ASP A 311 -11.92 -0.63 15.68
N VAL A 312 -12.41 -0.47 16.91
CA VAL A 312 -12.36 -1.51 17.95
C VAL A 312 -13.76 -1.87 18.45
N SER A 313 -14.78 -1.65 17.62
CA SER A 313 -16.18 -1.95 17.93
C SER A 313 -16.43 -3.43 18.21
N TYR A 314 -15.51 -4.32 17.80
CA TYR A 314 -15.56 -5.77 18.06
C TYR A 314 -15.19 -6.16 19.49
N LEU A 315 -14.60 -5.26 20.30
CA LEU A 315 -14.27 -5.57 21.69
C LEU A 315 -15.54 -5.75 22.52
N ARG A 316 -15.54 -6.73 23.43
CA ARG A 316 -16.64 -6.97 24.38
C ARG A 316 -16.46 -6.09 25.62
N PRO A 317 -17.48 -5.88 26.47
CA PRO A 317 -17.26 -5.29 27.79
C PRO A 317 -16.24 -6.13 28.58
N GLY A 318 -15.27 -5.48 29.23
CA GLY A 318 -14.20 -6.16 29.95
C GLY A 318 -12.82 -5.51 29.83
N ARG A 319 -11.79 -6.22 30.29
CA ARG A 319 -10.39 -5.78 30.24
C ARG A 319 -9.74 -6.27 28.96
N HIS A 320 -9.07 -5.36 28.26
CA HIS A 320 -8.35 -5.64 27.02
C HIS A 320 -6.92 -5.11 27.10
N THR A 321 -6.02 -5.77 26.39
CA THR A 321 -4.63 -5.32 26.25
C THR A 321 -4.48 -4.57 24.95
N ILE A 322 -3.91 -3.37 25.01
CA ILE A 322 -3.38 -2.70 23.81
C ILE A 322 -1.87 -2.58 23.89
N ILE A 323 -1.21 -2.69 22.75
CA ILE A 323 0.25 -2.55 22.63
C ILE A 323 0.50 -1.53 21.53
N VAL A 324 1.21 -0.47 21.88
CA VAL A 324 1.74 0.52 20.93
C VAL A 324 3.13 0.06 20.51
N LEU A 325 3.37 0.00 19.21
CA LEU A 325 4.63 -0.41 18.60
C LEU A 325 5.34 0.83 18.03
N ALA A 326 6.60 1.06 18.36
CA ALA A 326 7.43 2.03 17.65
C ALA A 326 7.96 1.37 16.37
N VAL A 327 7.28 1.56 15.25
CA VAL A 327 7.61 0.85 13.99
C VAL A 327 8.83 1.47 13.32
N ARG A 328 8.90 2.80 13.28
CA ARG A 328 10.00 3.54 12.67
C ARG A 328 10.14 4.90 13.35
N SER A 329 11.36 5.26 13.71
CA SER A 329 11.71 6.63 14.10
C SER A 329 12.38 7.30 12.91
N GLY A 330 11.76 8.32 12.36
CA GLY A 330 12.31 9.09 11.25
C GLY A 330 13.02 10.38 11.70
N GLY A 331 12.83 10.77 12.98
CA GLY A 331 13.26 12.02 13.58
C GLY A 331 14.72 12.48 13.39
N GLN A 332 15.65 11.60 12.98
CA GLN A 332 17.03 12.01 12.64
C GLN A 332 17.08 12.97 11.44
N GLN A 333 16.16 12.83 10.46
CA GLN A 333 16.13 13.71 9.29
C GLN A 333 15.43 15.06 9.58
N TYR A 334 14.53 15.09 10.56
CA TYR A 334 13.67 16.26 10.87
C TYR A 334 14.03 16.96 12.19
N ARG A 335 15.13 16.58 12.84
CA ARG A 335 15.61 17.12 14.13
C ARG A 335 14.65 16.92 15.31
N CYS A 336 13.70 16.00 15.18
CA CYS A 336 12.68 15.78 16.22
C CYS A 336 13.19 14.88 17.36
N SER A 337 14.18 14.01 17.10
CA SER A 337 14.91 13.25 18.15
C SER A 337 16.10 12.51 17.54
N ASN A 338 17.29 12.68 18.11
CA ASN A 338 18.50 11.97 17.66
C ASN A 338 18.60 10.54 18.22
N ASN A 339 17.61 10.09 19.01
CA ASN A 339 17.75 8.91 19.88
C ASN A 339 16.97 7.68 19.40
N LYS A 340 16.49 7.67 18.14
CA LYS A 340 15.59 6.63 17.60
C LYS A 340 14.38 6.39 18.51
N GLN A 341 13.83 7.46 19.06
CA GLN A 341 12.61 7.40 19.88
C GLN A 341 11.45 7.87 19.03
N VAL A 342 10.32 7.17 19.19
CA VAL A 342 9.03 7.55 18.63
C VAL A 342 8.16 8.05 19.76
N THR A 343 7.69 9.28 19.62
CA THR A 343 6.65 9.87 20.47
C THR A 343 5.28 9.40 20.00
N TYR A 344 4.33 9.32 20.91
CA TYR A 344 2.96 8.99 20.53
C TYR A 344 1.95 9.48 21.55
N SER A 345 0.73 9.66 21.07
CA SER A 345 -0.46 9.76 21.90
C SER A 345 -1.51 8.72 21.52
N VAL A 346 -2.18 8.17 22.53
CA VAL A 346 -3.30 7.26 22.40
C VAL A 346 -4.50 7.92 23.02
N LYS A 347 -5.56 8.14 22.25
CA LYS A 347 -6.85 8.63 22.73
C LYS A 347 -7.92 7.54 22.53
N LEU A 348 -8.64 7.23 23.60
CA LEU A 348 -9.67 6.22 23.63
C LEU A 348 -11.04 6.88 23.40
N GLY A 349 -11.81 6.31 22.48
CA GLY A 349 -13.16 6.74 22.16
C GLY A 349 -14.17 6.43 23.28
N LYS A 350 -15.45 6.73 23.01
CA LYS A 350 -16.54 6.56 23.97
C LYS A 350 -16.65 5.11 24.48
N GLY A 351 -16.84 4.95 25.79
CA GLY A 351 -17.00 3.64 26.43
C GLY A 351 -15.70 2.84 26.59
N ILE A 352 -14.54 3.46 26.38
CA ILE A 352 -13.22 2.85 26.64
C ILE A 352 -12.41 3.77 27.55
N LYS A 353 -11.79 3.21 28.58
CA LYS A 353 -10.86 3.93 29.47
C LYS A 353 -9.61 3.10 29.74
N PHE A 354 -8.50 3.75 30.03
CA PHE A 354 -7.35 3.09 30.65
C PHE A 354 -7.73 2.64 32.07
N THR A 355 -7.02 1.66 32.63
CA THR A 355 -7.27 1.18 34.00
C THR A 355 -7.08 2.26 35.08
N ASN A 356 -6.39 3.35 34.77
CA ASN A 356 -6.27 4.53 35.65
C ASN A 356 -7.43 5.53 35.50
N GLY A 357 -8.50 5.17 34.77
CA GLY A 357 -9.69 5.99 34.55
C GLY A 357 -9.56 7.07 33.47
N ARG A 358 -8.36 7.32 32.93
CA ARG A 358 -8.14 8.31 31.86
C ARG A 358 -8.56 7.74 30.49
N ASN A 359 -8.85 8.62 29.54
CA ASN A 359 -9.11 8.26 28.14
C ASN A 359 -7.95 8.65 27.20
N TYR A 360 -6.83 9.09 27.75
CA TYR A 360 -5.65 9.44 26.97
C TYR A 360 -4.37 8.96 27.66
N ALA A 361 -3.35 8.65 26.86
CA ALA A 361 -2.00 8.35 27.30
C ALA A 361 -0.99 8.83 26.26
N THR A 362 0.09 9.47 26.69
CA THR A 362 1.22 9.83 25.84
C THR A 362 2.46 9.04 26.27
N GLY A 363 3.48 8.99 25.41
CA GLY A 363 4.77 8.46 25.80
C GLY A 363 5.76 8.38 24.65
N ASN A 364 6.94 7.87 24.98
CA ASN A 364 8.05 7.72 24.05
C ASN A 364 8.49 6.26 24.07
N ILE A 365 8.72 5.66 22.90
CA ILE A 365 9.18 4.27 22.75
C ILE A 365 10.37 4.25 21.79
N LYS A 366 11.43 3.53 22.15
CA LYS A 366 12.57 3.30 21.23
C LYS A 366 12.11 2.51 20.01
N GLU A 367 12.54 2.88 18.81
CA GLU A 367 12.25 2.16 17.57
C GLU A 367 12.51 0.64 17.72
N GLY A 368 11.54 -0.18 17.31
CA GLY A 368 11.54 -1.63 17.46
C GLY A 368 11.01 -2.14 18.79
N SER A 369 10.84 -1.27 19.80
CA SER A 369 10.23 -1.61 21.09
C SER A 369 8.73 -1.40 21.09
N ASN A 370 8.08 -1.72 22.21
CA ASN A 370 6.66 -1.55 22.40
C ASN A 370 6.31 -1.08 23.81
N ARG A 371 5.10 -0.56 23.98
CA ARG A 371 4.52 -0.23 25.28
C ARG A 371 3.13 -0.81 25.41
N LYS A 372 2.91 -1.52 26.51
CA LYS A 372 1.65 -2.21 26.80
C LYS A 372 0.80 -1.37 27.75
N TYR A 373 -0.49 -1.31 27.46
CA TYR A 373 -1.52 -0.71 28.29
C TYR A 373 -2.66 -1.70 28.51
N THR A 374 -3.35 -1.56 29.64
CA THR A 374 -4.65 -2.21 29.86
C THR A 374 -5.74 -1.18 29.73
N ILE A 375 -6.75 -1.48 28.91
CA ILE A 375 -7.97 -0.69 28.78
C ILE A 375 -9.15 -1.49 29.31
N VAL A 376 -10.20 -0.78 29.72
CA VAL A 376 -11.49 -1.30 30.16
C VAL A 376 -12.54 -0.77 29.21
N VAL A 377 -13.29 -1.70 28.62
CA VAL A 377 -14.42 -1.42 27.76
C VAL A 377 -15.69 -1.55 28.60
N GLN A 378 -16.47 -0.47 28.66
CA GLN A 378 -17.73 -0.36 29.40
C GLN A 378 -18.90 -0.92 28.59
#